data_AF-A0A702D2D3-F1
#
_entry.id   AF-A0A702D2D3-F1
#
_cell.length_a   1.000
_cell.length_b   1.000
_cell.length_c   1.000
_cell.angle_alpha   90.00
_cell.angle_beta   90.00
_cell.angle_gamma   90.00
#
_symmetry.space_group_name_H-M   'P 1'
#
loop_
_entity.id
_entity.type
_entity.pdbx_description
1 polymer ?
#
loop_
_entity_poly.entity_id
_entity_poly.type
_entity_poly.pdbx_seq_one_letter_code
_entity_poly.pdbx_strand_id
1 'polypeptide(L)'
;MAIFPSKTLLQLKKGGTGTDNVSSALDNFGIGPIANASEVTAGTSKKLIDAALLKAFLPKRSFQANDVIRIPDQPGGLMVQFGTLTGVSGSDVITSTLTFPELFPNACLAVIPVAVSSDTGGGMAGVQVKTPTRSNADIFIYERNGGTIATHSVQYIAIGW
;
A
#
# COMPACT_ATOMS: atom_id res chain seq x y z
N MET A 1 -23.04 66.55 5.74
CA MET A 1 -21.84 65.86 5.21
C MET A 1 -21.63 64.62 6.05
N ALA A 2 -21.97 63.43 5.54
CA ALA A 2 -21.84 62.19 6.31
C ALA A 2 -20.41 61.65 6.16
N ILE A 3 -19.71 61.50 7.28
CA ILE A 3 -18.37 60.90 7.34
C ILE A 3 -18.57 59.41 7.53
N PHE A 4 -18.26 58.60 6.52
CA PHE A 4 -18.23 57.14 6.67
C PHE A 4 -16.89 56.73 7.31
N PRO A 5 -16.88 55.93 8.39
CA PRO A 5 -15.66 55.43 8.95
C PRO A 5 -15.00 54.46 7.95
N SER A 6 -13.71 54.68 7.69
CA SER A 6 -12.89 53.78 6.88
C SER A 6 -12.92 52.38 7.50
N LYS A 7 -13.58 51.42 6.84
CA LYS A 7 -13.41 50.00 7.16
C LYS A 7 -11.96 49.66 6.89
N THR A 8 -11.17 49.42 7.93
CA THR A 8 -9.88 48.76 7.80
C THR A 8 -10.16 47.33 7.35
N LEU A 9 -10.24 47.12 6.03
CA LEU A 9 -10.11 45.78 5.47
C LEU A 9 -8.76 45.26 5.97
N LEU A 10 -8.77 44.13 6.67
CA LEU A 10 -7.55 43.38 6.95
C LEU A 10 -6.97 43.06 5.57
N GLN A 11 -6.01 43.85 5.10
CA GLN A 11 -5.43 43.60 3.80
C GLN A 11 -4.69 42.28 3.93
N LEU A 12 -5.22 41.23 3.30
CA LEU A 12 -4.38 40.15 2.81
C LEU A 12 -3.26 40.87 2.06
N LYS A 13 -2.01 40.76 2.54
CA LYS A 13 -0.85 41.22 1.79
C LYS A 13 -0.88 40.45 0.47
N LYS A 14 -1.55 41.02 -0.54
CA LYS A 14 -1.46 40.58 -1.92
C LYS A 14 0.00 40.75 -2.30
N GLY A 15 0.59 39.63 -2.72
CA GLY A 15 2.01 39.34 -2.84
C GLY A 15 2.87 40.51 -3.29
N GLY A 16 4.07 40.54 -2.71
CA GLY A 16 5.14 41.44 -3.02
C GLY A 16 5.45 41.51 -4.51
N THR A 17 5.94 42.68 -4.85
CA THR A 17 6.44 43.06 -6.17
C THR A 17 7.70 42.24 -6.47
N GLY A 18 7.54 41.10 -7.15
CA GLY A 18 8.63 40.33 -7.76
C GLY A 18 9.58 39.67 -6.74
N THR A 19 9.59 38.35 -6.71
CA THR A 19 10.42 37.49 -5.82
C THR A 19 9.84 37.21 -4.42
N ASP A 20 8.52 37.01 -4.31
CA ASP A 20 7.96 36.36 -3.12
C ASP A 20 8.39 34.89 -3.10
N ASN A 21 9.33 34.53 -2.22
CA ASN A 21 9.67 33.13 -2.01
C ASN A 21 8.46 32.38 -1.42
N VAL A 22 8.30 31.11 -1.80
CA VAL A 22 7.18 30.26 -1.35
C VAL A 22 7.06 30.28 0.18
N SER A 23 8.18 30.31 0.90
CA SER A 23 8.21 30.38 2.36
C SER A 23 7.43 31.57 2.93
N SER A 24 7.68 32.78 2.43
CA SER A 24 7.03 34.01 2.94
C SER A 24 5.52 33.99 2.71
N ALA A 25 5.06 33.42 1.61
CA ALA A 25 3.64 33.24 1.34
C ALA A 25 3.00 32.26 2.35
N LEU A 26 3.65 31.12 2.61
CA LEU A 26 3.14 30.12 3.55
C LEU A 26 3.14 30.61 5.01
N ASP A 27 4.14 31.39 5.39
CA ASP A 27 4.21 32.04 6.70
C ASP A 27 3.08 33.05 6.91
N ASN A 28 2.73 33.82 5.87
CA ASN A 28 1.58 34.74 5.91
C ASN A 28 0.24 34.00 6.07
N PHE A 29 0.13 32.75 5.61
CA PHE A 29 -1.02 31.89 5.87
C PHE A 29 -0.96 31.17 7.22
N GLY A 30 0.14 31.32 7.98
CA GLY A 30 0.36 30.62 9.25
C GLY A 30 0.59 29.12 9.09
N ILE A 31 1.02 28.66 7.91
CA ILE A 31 1.23 27.26 7.56
C ILE A 31 2.72 26.85 7.65
N GLY A 32 3.65 27.80 7.85
CA GLY A 32 5.09 27.50 7.95
C GLY A 32 5.69 26.94 6.65
N PRO A 33 6.97 26.50 6.66
CA PRO A 33 7.61 25.97 5.46
C PRO A 33 6.98 24.63 5.03
N ILE A 34 7.19 24.26 3.75
CA ILE A 34 6.84 22.93 3.22
C ILE A 34 7.42 21.85 4.13
N ALA A 35 6.63 20.82 4.41
CA ALA A 35 7.02 19.71 5.26
C ALA A 35 8.28 19.01 4.71
N ASN A 36 9.11 18.48 5.61
CA ASN A 36 10.06 17.43 5.26
C ASN A 36 9.51 16.04 5.66
N ALA A 37 10.23 14.97 5.32
CA ALA A 37 9.77 13.61 5.57
C ALA A 37 9.55 13.29 7.06
N SER A 38 10.41 13.76 7.96
CA SER A 38 10.23 13.49 9.40
C SER A 38 9.02 14.22 9.97
N GLU A 39 8.73 15.43 9.48
CA GLU A 39 7.54 16.20 9.87
C GLU A 39 6.23 15.55 9.38
N VAL A 40 6.23 14.96 8.18
CA VAL A 40 5.07 14.21 7.69
C VAL A 40 4.84 12.95 8.53
N THR A 41 5.90 12.18 8.83
CA THR A 41 5.80 10.98 9.67
C THR A 41 5.34 11.31 11.09
N ALA A 42 5.80 12.43 11.66
CA ALA A 42 5.40 12.89 12.99
C ALA A 42 3.99 13.52 13.03
N GLY A 43 3.35 13.75 11.87
CA GLY A 43 2.07 14.45 11.80
C GLY A 43 2.16 15.90 12.30
N THR A 44 3.29 16.58 12.06
CA THR A 44 3.52 17.95 12.54
C THR A 44 2.41 18.88 12.03
N SER A 45 1.75 19.57 12.96
CA SER A 45 0.68 20.50 12.63
C SER A 45 1.17 21.69 11.81
N LYS A 46 0.27 22.27 11.00
CA LYS A 46 0.54 23.46 10.17
C LYS A 46 1.73 23.22 9.24
N LYS A 47 1.54 22.32 8.28
CA LYS A 47 2.52 21.99 7.24
C LYS A 47 1.80 21.65 5.94
N LEU A 48 2.37 22.07 4.81
CA LEU A 48 1.95 21.59 3.49
C LEU A 48 2.86 20.46 3.01
N ILE A 49 2.27 19.48 2.33
CA ILE A 49 2.99 18.42 1.64
C ILE A 49 2.97 18.77 0.15
N ASP A 50 4.15 18.87 -0.47
CA ASP A 50 4.23 19.07 -1.91
C ASP A 50 4.08 17.75 -2.69
N ALA A 51 3.97 17.83 -4.01
CA ALA A 51 3.78 16.65 -4.85
C ALA A 51 4.99 15.71 -4.86
N ALA A 52 6.20 16.24 -4.68
CA ALA A 52 7.43 15.44 -4.66
C ALA A 52 7.50 14.59 -3.39
N LEU A 53 7.18 15.20 -2.24
CA LEU A 53 7.11 14.55 -0.95
C LEU A 53 5.96 13.55 -0.89
N LEU A 54 4.77 13.90 -1.41
CA LEU A 54 3.65 12.96 -1.50
C LEU A 54 4.02 11.72 -2.34
N LYS A 55 4.70 11.93 -3.49
CA LYS A 55 5.19 10.82 -4.32
C LYS A 55 6.21 9.98 -3.55
N ALA A 56 7.09 10.57 -2.75
CA ALA A 56 8.05 9.83 -1.94
C ALA A 56 7.39 8.96 -0.86
N PHE A 57 6.25 9.40 -0.30
CA PHE A 57 5.48 8.62 0.70
C PHE A 57 4.59 7.52 0.08
N LEU A 58 4.22 7.64 -1.19
CA LEU A 58 3.38 6.69 -1.94
C LEU A 58 3.98 6.38 -3.35
N PRO A 59 5.18 5.81 -3.45
CA PRO A 59 5.99 5.84 -4.67
C PRO A 59 5.69 4.76 -5.72
N LYS A 60 4.76 3.82 -5.51
CA LYS A 60 4.55 2.76 -6.50
C LYS A 60 3.81 3.26 -7.75
N ARG A 61 4.39 3.04 -8.93
CA ARG A 61 3.86 3.49 -10.23
C ARG A 61 3.65 2.37 -11.26
N SER A 62 4.32 1.24 -11.08
CA SER A 62 4.17 0.03 -11.88
C SER A 62 4.24 -1.19 -10.97
N PHE A 63 3.53 -2.24 -11.35
CA PHE A 63 3.43 -3.48 -10.59
C PHE A 63 4.03 -4.64 -11.39
N GLN A 64 4.75 -5.50 -10.69
CA GLN A 64 5.16 -6.82 -11.20
C GLN A 64 4.14 -7.88 -10.80
N ALA A 65 4.24 -9.09 -11.38
CA ALA A 65 3.33 -10.20 -11.07
C ALA A 65 3.41 -10.64 -9.59
N ASN A 66 4.60 -10.55 -8.99
CA ASN A 66 4.85 -10.75 -7.57
C ASN A 66 5.43 -9.45 -7.02
N ASP A 67 4.74 -8.80 -6.08
CA ASP A 67 5.15 -7.46 -5.67
C ASP A 67 4.63 -7.05 -4.29
N VAL A 68 5.15 -5.92 -3.79
CA VAL A 68 4.81 -5.33 -2.49
C VAL A 68 4.40 -3.87 -2.61
N ILE A 69 3.34 -3.49 -1.91
CA ILE A 69 2.93 -2.11 -1.66
C ILE A 69 3.16 -1.82 -0.18
N ARG A 70 3.82 -0.70 0.12
CA ARG A 70 4.01 -0.19 1.47
C ARG A 70 3.20 1.09 1.64
N ILE A 71 2.46 1.21 2.74
CA ILE A 71 1.60 2.36 3.05
C ILE A 71 1.85 2.79 4.51
N PRO A 72 2.47 3.96 4.73
CA PRO A 72 3.29 4.70 3.76
C PRO A 72 4.50 3.85 3.32
N ASP A 73 5.16 4.21 2.22
CA ASP A 73 6.39 3.53 1.79
C ASP A 73 7.59 3.96 2.62
N GLN A 74 7.56 3.52 3.88
CA GLN A 74 8.54 3.74 4.92
C GLN A 74 8.66 2.45 5.77
N PRO A 75 9.81 2.21 6.42
CA PRO A 75 9.96 1.10 7.36
C PRO A 75 8.88 1.11 8.44
N GLY A 76 8.31 -0.05 8.75
CA GLY A 76 7.23 -0.21 9.75
C GLY A 76 5.83 0.22 9.27
N GLY A 77 5.69 0.71 8.03
CA GLY A 77 4.40 0.92 7.39
C GLY A 77 3.67 -0.41 7.08
N LEU A 78 2.37 -0.32 6.85
CA LEU A 78 1.57 -1.46 6.41
C LEU A 78 2.10 -1.98 5.08
N MET A 79 2.26 -3.29 4.97
CA MET A 79 2.69 -3.98 3.77
C MET A 79 1.54 -4.81 3.21
N VAL A 80 1.27 -4.64 1.93
CA VAL A 80 0.38 -5.49 1.13
C VAL A 80 1.23 -6.15 0.06
N GLN A 81 1.41 -7.46 0.17
CA GLN A 81 2.17 -8.26 -0.78
C GLN A 81 1.23 -9.12 -1.60
N PHE A 82 1.55 -9.35 -2.86
CA PHE A 82 0.76 -10.23 -3.71
C PHE A 82 1.66 -11.00 -4.65
N GLY A 83 1.16 -12.13 -5.13
CA GLY A 83 1.90 -12.98 -6.04
C GLY A 83 1.12 -14.19 -6.53
N THR A 84 1.79 -14.99 -7.33
CA THR A 84 1.27 -16.25 -7.87
C THR A 84 2.26 -17.38 -7.60
N LEU A 85 1.79 -18.45 -6.96
CA LEU A 85 2.45 -19.75 -6.95
C LEU A 85 1.94 -20.56 -8.14
N THR A 86 2.83 -21.12 -8.94
CA THR A 86 2.48 -21.89 -10.14
C THR A 86 2.88 -23.36 -10.00
N GLY A 87 2.33 -24.22 -10.85
CA GLY A 87 2.80 -25.61 -10.96
C GLY A 87 2.30 -26.52 -9.84
N VAL A 88 1.21 -26.14 -9.16
CA VAL A 88 0.71 -26.88 -8.00
C VAL A 88 -0.18 -28.03 -8.47
N SER A 89 0.23 -29.27 -8.22
CA SER A 89 -0.49 -30.48 -8.69
C SER A 89 -0.34 -31.62 -7.68
N GLY A 90 -1.25 -32.59 -7.72
CA GLY A 90 -1.17 -33.81 -6.90
C GLY A 90 -2.49 -34.57 -6.80
N SER A 91 -2.70 -35.29 -5.70
CA SER A 91 -3.90 -36.13 -5.50
C SER A 91 -4.66 -35.70 -4.25
N ASP A 92 -5.98 -35.51 -4.39
CA ASP A 92 -6.95 -35.26 -3.31
C ASP A 92 -6.70 -33.97 -2.48
N VAL A 93 -5.67 -33.96 -1.62
CA VAL A 93 -5.26 -32.81 -0.82
C VAL A 93 -3.74 -32.65 -0.90
N ILE A 94 -3.27 -31.46 -1.27
CA ILE A 94 -1.85 -31.12 -1.36
C ILE A 94 -1.49 -29.97 -0.44
N THR A 95 -0.27 -30.03 0.09
CA THR A 95 0.33 -28.92 0.85
C THR A 95 1.36 -28.22 -0.04
N SER A 96 1.38 -26.90 -0.01
CA SER A 96 2.39 -26.09 -0.70
C SER A 96 2.70 -24.84 0.10
N THR A 97 3.81 -24.19 -0.21
CA THR A 97 4.26 -22.99 0.50
C THR A 97 4.25 -21.80 -0.45
N LEU A 98 3.54 -20.74 -0.06
CA LEU A 98 3.59 -19.42 -0.70
C LEU A 98 4.75 -18.63 -0.08
N THR A 99 5.73 -18.22 -0.88
CA THR A 99 6.81 -17.33 -0.41
C THR A 99 6.47 -15.88 -0.73
N PHE A 100 6.60 -14.99 0.25
CA PHE A 100 6.35 -13.56 0.06
C PHE A 100 7.54 -12.89 -0.64
N PRO A 101 7.30 -11.87 -1.50
CA PRO A 101 8.36 -11.09 -2.13
C PRO A 101 9.36 -10.49 -1.12
N GLU A 102 8.87 -10.10 0.05
CA GLU A 102 9.66 -9.48 1.10
C GLU A 102 9.24 -10.01 2.49
N LEU A 103 10.19 -10.05 3.42
CA LEU A 103 9.92 -10.39 4.81
C LEU A 103 9.06 -9.30 5.47
N PHE A 104 7.92 -9.67 6.07
CA PHE A 104 7.20 -8.77 6.97
C PHE A 104 8.08 -8.46 8.20
N PRO A 105 8.41 -7.19 8.50
CA PRO A 105 9.32 -6.84 9.59
C PRO A 105 8.87 -7.32 10.99
N ASN A 106 7.57 -7.47 11.22
CA ASN A 106 7.00 -7.87 12.50
C ASN A 106 6.12 -9.10 12.37
N ALA A 107 5.06 -9.04 11.54
CA ALA A 107 4.10 -10.12 11.42
C ALA A 107 3.35 -10.10 10.08
N CYS A 108 3.02 -11.30 9.58
CA CYS A 108 1.94 -11.46 8.62
C CYS A 108 0.61 -11.57 9.40
N LEU A 109 -0.33 -10.68 9.09
CA LEU A 109 -1.63 -10.62 9.75
C LEU A 109 -2.68 -11.46 9.04
N ALA A 110 -2.62 -11.54 7.70
CA ALA A 110 -3.56 -12.30 6.91
C ALA A 110 -2.94 -12.71 5.57
N VAL A 111 -3.37 -13.87 5.06
CA VAL A 111 -3.13 -14.31 3.69
C VAL A 111 -4.46 -14.74 3.10
N ILE A 112 -4.74 -14.28 1.89
CA ILE A 112 -5.98 -14.54 1.15
C ILE A 112 -5.56 -15.23 -0.14
N PRO A 113 -5.46 -16.56 -0.15
CA PRO A 113 -5.15 -17.32 -1.35
C PRO A 113 -6.43 -17.57 -2.16
N VAL A 114 -6.28 -17.60 -3.48
CA VAL A 114 -7.32 -17.95 -4.43
C VAL A 114 -6.73 -18.92 -5.44
N ALA A 115 -7.34 -20.11 -5.55
CA ALA A 115 -6.97 -21.05 -6.59
C ALA A 115 -7.42 -20.51 -7.95
N VAL A 116 -6.51 -20.50 -8.92
CA VAL A 116 -6.78 -20.14 -10.31
C VAL A 116 -6.40 -21.33 -11.20
N SER A 117 -7.40 -21.91 -11.86
CA SER A 117 -7.21 -23.02 -12.80
C SER A 117 -6.68 -22.50 -14.14
N SER A 118 -5.66 -23.17 -14.70
CA SER A 118 -5.24 -22.92 -16.08
C SER A 118 -6.01 -23.76 -17.11
N ASP A 119 -6.74 -24.80 -16.69
CA ASP A 119 -7.15 -25.87 -17.61
C ASP A 119 -8.68 -26.09 -17.66
N THR A 120 -9.19 -26.24 -18.89
CA THR A 120 -10.60 -26.38 -19.34
C THR A 120 -11.33 -27.65 -18.85
N GLY A 121 -10.90 -28.29 -17.77
CA GLY A 121 -11.46 -29.57 -17.34
C GLY A 121 -11.23 -29.97 -15.88
N GLY A 122 -10.62 -29.12 -15.06
CA GLY A 122 -10.41 -29.39 -13.63
C GLY A 122 -11.57 -28.85 -12.78
N GLY A 123 -12.06 -29.64 -11.83
CA GLY A 123 -13.12 -29.24 -10.91
C GLY A 123 -12.77 -28.06 -10.01
N MET A 124 -13.71 -27.66 -9.16
CA MET A 124 -13.53 -26.54 -8.23
C MET A 124 -12.43 -26.87 -7.22
N ALA A 125 -11.29 -26.15 -7.26
CA ALA A 125 -10.24 -26.25 -6.26
C ALA A 125 -10.49 -25.27 -5.10
N GLY A 126 -10.54 -25.80 -3.87
CA GLY A 126 -10.52 -24.98 -2.66
C GLY A 126 -9.09 -24.75 -2.21
N VAL A 127 -8.80 -23.56 -1.68
CA VAL A 127 -7.50 -23.25 -1.06
C VAL A 127 -7.71 -22.64 0.32
N GLN A 128 -6.90 -23.07 1.28
CA GLN A 128 -6.94 -22.60 2.66
C GLN A 128 -5.54 -22.32 3.17
N VAL A 129 -5.42 -21.32 4.03
CA VAL A 129 -4.17 -21.01 4.74
C VAL A 129 -4.11 -21.86 5.99
N LYS A 130 -2.95 -22.50 6.23
CA LYS A 130 -2.68 -23.23 7.45
C LYS A 130 -2.03 -22.31 8.49
N THR A 131 -0.81 -21.88 8.20
CA THR A 131 0.00 -21.07 9.11
C THR A 131 0.78 -20.04 8.32
N PRO A 132 0.47 -18.74 8.45
CA PRO A 132 1.33 -17.69 7.94
C PRO A 132 2.49 -17.44 8.90
N THR A 133 3.66 -17.18 8.33
CA THR A 133 4.85 -16.69 9.02
C THR A 133 5.20 -15.31 8.49
N ARG A 134 6.36 -14.76 8.85
CA ARG A 134 6.82 -13.46 8.34
C ARG A 134 7.29 -13.52 6.88
N SER A 135 7.69 -14.68 6.37
CA SER A 135 8.31 -14.83 5.04
C SER A 135 7.50 -15.70 4.08
N ASN A 136 6.54 -16.48 4.60
CA ASN A 136 5.76 -17.42 3.80
C ASN A 136 4.42 -17.76 4.47
N ALA A 137 3.59 -18.50 3.76
CA ALA A 137 2.44 -19.19 4.33
C ALA A 137 2.29 -20.57 3.70
N ASP A 138 2.09 -21.57 4.56
CA ASP A 138 1.69 -22.89 4.10
C ASP A 138 0.20 -22.88 3.76
N ILE A 139 -0.13 -23.48 2.61
CA ILE A 139 -1.49 -23.61 2.10
C ILE A 139 -1.84 -25.08 1.87
N PHE A 140 -3.13 -25.37 2.03
CA PHE A 140 -3.75 -26.59 1.56
C PHE A 140 -4.58 -26.30 0.33
N ILE A 141 -4.47 -27.16 -0.67
CA ILE A 141 -5.32 -27.14 -1.85
C ILE A 141 -5.99 -28.50 -1.93
N TYR A 142 -7.29 -28.50 -2.20
CA TYR A 142 -8.08 -29.72 -2.33
C TYR A 142 -9.00 -29.61 -3.53
N GLU A 143 -9.24 -30.75 -4.19
CA GLU A 143 -10.27 -30.86 -5.22
C GLU A 143 -11.61 -31.14 -4.54
N ARG A 144 -12.64 -30.35 -4.84
CA ARG A 144 -13.92 -30.40 -4.10
C ARG A 144 -14.74 -31.68 -4.39
N ASN A 145 -14.56 -32.32 -5.54
CA ASN A 145 -15.34 -33.46 -6.01
C ASN A 145 -14.60 -34.82 -5.89
N GLY A 146 -13.40 -34.84 -5.33
CA GLY A 146 -12.48 -35.97 -5.33
C GLY A 146 -11.81 -36.21 -6.69
N GLY A 147 -10.51 -36.47 -6.69
CA GLY A 147 -9.77 -36.84 -7.90
C GLY A 147 -8.36 -36.27 -7.95
N THR A 148 -7.77 -36.33 -9.15
CA THR A 148 -6.45 -35.74 -9.42
C THR A 148 -6.58 -34.23 -9.52
N ILE A 149 -5.75 -33.52 -8.75
CA ILE A 149 -5.57 -32.07 -8.88
C ILE A 149 -4.70 -31.85 -10.12
N ALA A 150 -5.33 -31.41 -11.22
CA ALA A 150 -4.62 -30.92 -12.41
C ALA A 150 -3.69 -29.75 -12.02
N THR A 151 -2.76 -29.35 -12.88
CA THR A 151 -1.85 -28.25 -12.52
C THR A 151 -2.65 -26.95 -12.31
N HIS A 152 -2.60 -26.41 -11.09
CA HIS A 152 -3.18 -25.12 -10.73
C HIS A 152 -2.11 -24.08 -10.44
N SER A 153 -2.53 -22.83 -10.50
CA SER A 153 -1.83 -21.73 -9.85
C SER A 153 -2.64 -21.23 -8.65
N VAL A 154 -1.97 -20.61 -7.69
CA VAL A 154 -2.61 -19.93 -6.56
C VAL A 154 -2.14 -18.49 -6.55
N GLN A 155 -3.08 -17.58 -6.76
CA GLN A 155 -2.87 -16.15 -6.54
C GLN A 155 -3.11 -15.83 -5.06
N TYR A 156 -2.43 -14.83 -4.53
CA TYR A 156 -2.65 -14.42 -3.15
C TYR A 156 -2.46 -12.93 -2.92
N ILE A 157 -3.09 -12.46 -1.85
CA ILE A 157 -2.77 -11.20 -1.19
C ILE A 157 -2.38 -11.53 0.26
N ALA A 158 -1.27 -10.99 0.73
CA ALA A 158 -0.81 -11.08 2.10
C ALA A 158 -0.68 -9.68 2.70
N ILE A 159 -1.09 -9.51 3.95
CA ILE A 159 -1.08 -8.22 4.65
C ILE A 159 -0.30 -8.38 5.95
N GLY A 160 0.55 -7.41 6.27
CA GLY A 160 1.39 -7.41 7.45
C GLY A 160 2.15 -6.12 7.63
N TRP A 161 3.12 -6.10 8.54
CA TRP A 161 4.02 -4.97 8.80
C TRP A 161 5.29 -5.46 9.51
#